data_AF-A0A1J0LMY6-F1
#
_entry.id   AF-A0A1J0LMY6-F1
#
_cell.length_a   1.000
_cell.length_b   1.000
_cell.length_c   1.000
_cell.angle_alpha   90.00
_cell.angle_beta   90.00
_cell.angle_gamma   90.00
#
_symmetry.space_group_name_H-M   'P 1'
#
loop_
_entity.id
_entity.type
_entity.pdbx_description
1 polymer ?
#
loop_
_entity_poly.entity_id
_entity_poly.type
_entity_poly.pdbx_seq_one_letter_code
_entity_poly.pdbx_strand_id
1 'polypeptide(L)'
;MKIWGFIIVTILSVQFSFGQSKKELRKQKELEKEASIKKLIEDGNFTFNVYSASTYNGRTINNLSSYDLTIKNDSVFAYLPYFGRAFTADFSSDGGIDLANTMNHLEKKEIKKRYQISFEAEDENKRNYDIILSIGKSGYADLTVRPENKSIISYDGKIEKIEEE
;
A
#
# COMPACT_ATOMS: atom_id res chain seq x y z
N MET A 1 -53.24 12.05 52.93
CA MET A 1 -52.29 12.71 52.00
C MET A 1 -51.29 11.65 51.55
N LYS A 2 -51.03 11.57 50.24
CA LYS A 2 -50.59 10.37 49.52
C LYS A 2 -49.15 9.96 49.85
N ILE A 3 -48.95 8.69 50.17
CA ILE A 3 -47.67 7.98 50.19
C ILE A 3 -47.42 7.50 48.75
N TRP A 4 -46.44 8.06 48.08
CA TRP A 4 -45.82 7.52 46.86
C TRP A 4 -44.34 7.36 47.22
N GLY A 5 -43.74 6.18 47.27
CA GLY A 5 -43.85 5.10 46.31
C GLY A 5 -42.49 4.99 45.62
N PHE A 6 -41.60 4.21 46.22
CA PHE A 6 -40.33 3.76 45.65
C PHE A 6 -40.52 3.25 44.22
N ILE A 7 -39.87 3.87 43.22
CA ILE A 7 -39.44 3.18 42.00
C ILE A 7 -38.00 3.60 41.72
N ILE A 8 -37.11 2.71 42.14
CA ILE A 8 -35.70 2.66 41.76
C ILE A 8 -35.67 2.47 40.24
N VAL A 9 -35.28 3.52 39.50
CA VAL A 9 -34.88 3.38 38.10
C VAL A 9 -33.50 2.72 38.13
N THR A 10 -33.49 1.44 37.81
CA THR A 10 -32.30 0.63 37.59
C THR A 10 -31.38 1.35 36.61
N ILE A 11 -30.26 1.84 37.13
CA ILE A 11 -29.04 2.04 36.37
C ILE A 11 -28.75 0.67 35.73
N LEU A 12 -29.08 0.52 34.45
CA LEU A 12 -28.50 -0.55 33.64
C LEU A 12 -27.00 -0.28 33.67
N SER A 13 -26.31 -0.99 34.55
CA SER A 13 -24.88 -1.21 34.46
C SER A 13 -24.62 -1.64 33.03
N VAL A 14 -23.99 -0.77 32.24
CA VAL A 14 -23.24 -1.19 31.07
C VAL A 14 -22.17 -2.12 31.64
N GLN A 15 -22.51 -3.41 31.68
CA GLN A 15 -21.56 -4.47 31.87
C GLN A 15 -20.65 -4.36 30.65
N PHE A 16 -19.56 -3.62 30.80
CA PHE A 16 -18.41 -3.75 29.94
C PHE A 16 -17.99 -5.21 30.12
N SER A 17 -18.46 -6.09 29.25
CA SER A 17 -18.06 -7.50 29.23
C SER A 17 -16.56 -7.53 28.92
N PHE A 18 -15.76 -7.48 29.99
CA PHE A 18 -14.34 -7.82 29.98
C PHE A 18 -14.23 -9.31 29.70
N GLY A 19 -14.29 -9.66 28.42
CA GLY A 19 -14.22 -11.05 27.99
C GLY A 19 -14.58 -11.27 26.53
N GLN A 20 -14.24 -10.35 25.61
CA GLN A 20 -14.19 -10.76 24.20
C GLN A 20 -13.21 -11.93 24.08
N SER A 21 -13.63 -13.03 23.46
CA SER A 21 -12.73 -14.16 23.24
C SER A 21 -11.55 -13.68 22.39
N LYS A 22 -10.37 -14.28 22.57
CA LYS A 22 -9.16 -13.97 21.77
C LYS A 22 -9.41 -13.99 20.26
N LYS A 23 -10.42 -14.75 19.80
CA LYS A 23 -10.84 -14.87 18.40
C LYS A 23 -11.64 -13.65 17.92
N GLU A 24 -12.56 -13.14 18.73
CA GLU A 24 -13.35 -11.94 18.40
C GLU A 24 -12.47 -10.69 18.36
N LEU A 25 -11.55 -10.55 19.32
CA LEU A 25 -10.60 -9.45 19.34
C LEU A 25 -9.69 -9.44 18.10
N ARG A 26 -9.24 -10.61 17.64
CA ARG A 26 -8.44 -10.72 16.40
C ARG A 26 -9.25 -10.28 15.18
N LYS A 27 -10.49 -10.73 15.07
CA LYS A 27 -11.38 -10.36 13.97
C LYS A 27 -11.67 -8.86 13.95
N GLN A 28 -11.89 -8.24 15.11
CA GLN A 28 -12.05 -6.77 15.21
C GLN A 28 -10.80 -6.04 14.72
N LYS A 29 -9.61 -6.45 15.19
CA LYS A 29 -8.34 -5.85 14.74
C LYS A 29 -8.09 -6.01 13.24
N GLU A 30 -8.49 -7.14 12.65
CA GLU A 30 -8.39 -7.37 11.20
C GLU A 30 -9.33 -6.45 10.43
N LEU A 31 -10.57 -6.28 10.89
CA LEU A 31 -11.54 -5.36 10.29
C LEU A 31 -11.11 -3.90 10.39
N GLU A 32 -10.58 -3.49 11.55
CA GLU A 32 -10.03 -2.15 11.75
C GLU A 32 -8.83 -1.88 10.82
N LYS A 33 -7.92 -2.86 10.70
CA LYS A 33 -6.80 -2.77 9.74
C LYS A 33 -7.30 -2.66 8.32
N GLU A 34 -8.22 -3.52 7.89
CA GLU A 34 -8.79 -3.48 6.55
C GLU A 34 -9.43 -2.12 6.24
N ALA A 35 -10.20 -1.57 7.19
CA ALA A 35 -10.81 -0.25 7.05
C ALA A 35 -9.76 0.87 6.94
N SER A 36 -8.68 0.79 7.73
CA SER A 36 -7.57 1.76 7.66
C SER A 36 -6.85 1.72 6.30
N ILE A 37 -6.58 0.52 5.79
CA ILE A 37 -5.94 0.30 4.48
C ILE A 37 -6.84 0.80 3.35
N LYS A 38 -8.14 0.50 3.40
CA LYS A 38 -9.10 1.01 2.42
C LYS A 38 -9.11 2.54 2.38
N LYS A 39 -9.11 3.17 3.55
CA LYS A 39 -9.06 4.63 3.66
C LYS A 39 -7.81 5.22 3.02
N LEU A 40 -6.62 4.65 3.28
CA LEU A 40 -5.36 5.10 2.66
C LEU A 40 -5.44 5.07 1.12
N ILE A 41 -6.04 4.03 0.56
CA ILE A 41 -6.18 3.83 -0.89
C ILE A 41 -7.18 4.83 -1.49
N GLU A 42 -8.30 5.07 -0.79
CA GLU A 42 -9.32 6.05 -1.18
C GLU A 42 -8.76 7.47 -1.15
N ASP A 43 -8.10 7.84 -0.05
CA ASP A 43 -7.45 9.15 0.13
C ASP A 43 -6.29 9.35 -0.86
N GLY A 44 -5.70 8.27 -1.39
CA GLY A 44 -4.58 8.34 -2.33
C GLY A 44 -3.31 8.91 -1.70
N ASN A 45 -3.11 8.70 -0.40
CA ASN A 45 -2.01 9.26 0.37
C ASN A 45 -1.38 8.17 1.25
N PHE A 46 -0.36 7.50 0.73
CA PHE A 46 0.33 6.41 1.42
C PHE A 46 1.72 6.15 0.82
N THR A 47 2.55 5.46 1.60
CA THR A 47 3.88 4.99 1.19
C THR A 47 3.90 3.47 1.14
N PHE A 48 4.36 2.90 0.03
CA PHE A 48 4.66 1.49 -0.12
C PHE A 48 6.14 1.27 0.22
N ASN A 49 6.39 0.66 1.38
CA ASN A 49 7.72 0.31 1.84
C ASN A 49 8.15 -1.02 1.21
N VAL A 50 9.27 -1.03 0.50
CA VAL A 50 9.80 -2.22 -0.17
C VAL A 50 10.48 -3.13 0.83
N TYR A 51 10.25 -4.44 0.73
CA TYR A 51 10.94 -5.46 1.52
C TYR A 51 11.84 -6.34 0.66
N SER A 52 11.37 -6.68 -0.54
CA SER A 52 12.13 -7.47 -1.52
C SER A 52 11.83 -7.02 -2.93
N ALA A 53 12.78 -7.30 -3.83
CA ALA A 53 12.68 -7.05 -5.26
C ALA A 53 13.05 -8.31 -6.02
N SER A 54 12.31 -8.64 -7.06
CA SER A 54 12.48 -9.85 -7.86
C SER A 54 12.43 -9.50 -9.35
N THR A 55 13.47 -9.90 -10.09
CA THR A 55 13.47 -9.82 -11.56
C THR A 55 12.67 -10.97 -12.16
N TYR A 56 12.17 -10.79 -13.38
CA TYR A 56 11.48 -11.85 -14.12
C TYR A 56 12.28 -13.16 -14.25
N ASN A 57 13.62 -13.08 -14.27
CA ASN A 57 14.51 -14.25 -14.39
C ASN A 57 14.77 -14.96 -13.04
N GLY A 58 14.06 -14.59 -11.96
CA GLY A 58 14.11 -15.28 -10.68
C GLY A 58 15.22 -14.83 -9.71
N ARG A 59 16.01 -13.80 -10.06
CA ARG A 59 16.92 -13.18 -9.08
C ARG A 59 16.11 -12.30 -8.14
N THR A 60 16.20 -12.57 -6.85
CA THR A 60 15.55 -11.82 -5.77
C THR A 60 16.59 -11.22 -4.82
N ILE A 61 16.38 -9.97 -4.41
CA ILE A 61 17.10 -9.28 -3.34
C ILE A 61 16.10 -8.98 -2.22
N ASN A 62 16.46 -9.29 -0.98
CA ASN A 62 15.62 -9.10 0.21
C ASN A 62 16.19 -7.98 1.11
N ASN A 63 15.45 -7.63 2.16
CA ASN A 63 15.82 -6.65 3.19
C ASN A 63 16.07 -5.24 2.63
N LEU A 64 15.22 -4.79 1.71
CA LEU A 64 15.34 -3.51 1.01
C LEU A 64 14.63 -2.36 1.75
N SER A 65 15.01 -2.08 3.00
CA SER A 65 14.28 -1.13 3.85
C SER A 65 14.45 0.37 3.52
N SER A 66 15.28 0.72 2.53
CA SER A 66 15.57 2.12 2.15
C SER A 66 14.90 2.54 0.84
N TYR A 67 13.97 1.73 0.33
CA TYR A 67 13.31 1.95 -0.94
C TYR A 67 11.80 2.00 -0.74
N ASP A 68 11.16 2.93 -1.42
CA ASP A 68 9.73 3.14 -1.30
C ASP A 68 9.11 3.70 -2.59
N LEU A 69 7.78 3.60 -2.63
CA LEU A 69 6.96 4.35 -3.56
C LEU A 69 5.87 5.05 -2.77
N THR A 70 5.87 6.37 -2.81
CA THR A 70 4.89 7.23 -2.15
C THR A 70 3.91 7.79 -3.17
N ILE A 71 2.61 7.55 -2.94
CA ILE A 71 1.52 8.18 -3.69
C ILE A 71 0.95 9.33 -2.87
N LYS A 72 0.91 10.52 -3.47
CA LYS A 72 0.30 11.73 -2.91
C LYS A 72 -0.68 12.31 -3.92
N ASN A 73 -1.96 12.00 -3.73
CA ASN A 73 -3.05 12.36 -4.63
C ASN A 73 -2.84 11.83 -6.07
N ASP A 74 -2.44 12.70 -6.99
CA ASP A 74 -2.16 12.42 -8.39
C ASP A 74 -0.66 12.24 -8.69
N SER A 75 0.19 12.45 -7.69
CA SER A 75 1.65 12.42 -7.84
C SER A 75 2.25 11.16 -7.25
N VAL A 76 3.32 10.67 -7.89
CA VAL A 76 4.10 9.53 -7.43
C VAL A 76 5.56 9.93 -7.23
N PHE A 77 6.10 9.50 -6.09
CA PHE A 77 7.50 9.61 -5.75
C PHE A 77 8.02 8.19 -5.54
N ALA A 78 8.98 7.74 -6.33
CA ALA A 78 9.51 6.39 -6.21
C ALA A 78 11.04 6.44 -6.19
N TYR A 79 11.62 5.68 -5.26
CA TYR A 79 13.04 5.38 -5.21
C TYR A 79 13.14 3.86 -5.12
N LEU A 80 13.36 3.20 -6.26
CA LEU A 80 13.30 1.74 -6.37
C LEU A 80 14.59 1.17 -6.97
N PRO A 81 15.09 0.03 -6.47
CA PRO A 81 16.28 -0.60 -7.02
C PRO A 81 15.95 -1.31 -8.33
N TYR A 82 16.84 -1.23 -9.33
CA TYR A 82 16.68 -1.94 -10.59
C TYR A 82 17.92 -2.76 -10.95
N PHE A 83 17.75 -4.07 -11.09
CA PHE A 83 18.83 -5.00 -11.44
C PHE A 83 18.37 -6.02 -12.47
N GLY A 84 17.43 -5.61 -13.33
CA GLY A 84 16.96 -6.36 -14.47
C GLY A 84 17.86 -6.22 -15.70
N ARG A 85 17.48 -6.89 -16.79
CA ARG A 85 18.20 -6.86 -18.07
C ARG A 85 17.67 -5.71 -18.93
N ALA A 86 18.57 -4.86 -19.42
CA ALA A 86 18.27 -3.91 -20.49
C ALA A 86 18.37 -4.60 -21.86
N PHE A 87 17.47 -4.26 -22.78
CA PHE A 87 17.48 -4.78 -24.15
C PHE A 87 18.19 -3.85 -25.14
N THR A 88 18.31 -2.57 -24.77
CA THR A 88 19.08 -1.53 -25.48
C THR A 88 20.26 -1.08 -24.64
N ALA A 89 21.31 -0.61 -25.30
CA ALA A 89 22.43 0.03 -24.62
C ALA A 89 21.97 1.43 -24.15
N ASP A 90 21.46 1.49 -22.93
CA ASP A 90 21.13 2.76 -22.30
C ASP A 90 22.39 3.35 -21.66
N PHE A 91 22.68 4.63 -21.94
CA PHE A 91 23.81 5.36 -21.37
C PHE A 91 23.61 5.78 -19.90
N SER A 92 22.49 5.41 -19.26
CA SER A 92 22.22 5.81 -17.88
C SER A 92 23.02 4.97 -16.89
N SER A 93 23.90 5.62 -16.13
CA SER A 93 24.67 5.04 -15.01
C SER A 93 23.81 4.63 -13.82
N ASP A 94 22.57 5.13 -13.76
CA ASP A 94 21.71 4.98 -12.59
C ASP A 94 20.96 3.65 -12.68
N GLY A 95 21.40 2.70 -11.86
CA GLY A 95 20.81 1.36 -11.73
C GLY A 95 19.48 1.34 -10.96
N GLY A 96 18.76 2.45 -10.90
CA GLY A 96 17.51 2.61 -10.15
C GLY A 96 16.32 2.98 -11.03
N ILE A 97 15.16 3.10 -10.39
CA ILE A 97 13.97 3.75 -10.93
C ILE A 97 13.64 4.88 -9.96
N ASP A 98 13.83 6.10 -10.43
CA ASP A 98 13.55 7.32 -9.69
C ASP A 98 12.44 8.08 -10.40
N LEU A 99 11.31 8.27 -9.70
CA LEU A 99 10.14 8.95 -10.23
C LEU A 99 9.77 10.10 -9.29
N ALA A 100 9.44 11.25 -9.85
CA ALA A 100 8.95 12.41 -9.11
C ALA A 100 8.02 13.22 -10.01
N ASN A 101 6.89 12.62 -10.40
CA ASN A 101 6.01 13.17 -11.43
C ASN A 101 4.53 12.81 -11.18
N THR A 102 3.64 13.42 -11.95
CA THR A 102 2.21 13.09 -11.96
C THR A 102 1.97 11.75 -12.62
N MET A 103 1.04 10.98 -12.07
CA MET A 103 0.57 9.71 -12.60
C MET A 103 -0.37 9.95 -13.79
N ASN A 104 -0.05 9.34 -14.92
CA ASN A 104 -0.90 9.30 -16.11
C ASN A 104 -1.75 8.02 -16.11
N HIS A 105 -2.93 8.09 -16.74
CA HIS A 105 -3.84 6.93 -16.89
C HIS A 105 -4.14 6.18 -15.57
N LEU A 106 -4.32 6.92 -14.46
CA LEU A 106 -4.61 6.33 -13.16
C LEU A 106 -5.94 5.56 -13.16
N GLU A 107 -5.86 4.28 -12.83
CA GLU A 107 -7.01 3.39 -12.64
C GLU A 107 -6.96 2.73 -11.26
N LYS A 108 -8.12 2.66 -10.59
CA LYS A 108 -8.31 1.92 -9.33
C LYS A 108 -9.39 0.86 -9.53
N LYS A 109 -9.09 -0.40 -9.22
CA LYS A 109 -9.99 -1.56 -9.38
C LYS A 109 -9.92 -2.48 -8.16
N GLU A 110 -10.99 -3.21 -7.86
CA GLU A 110 -10.94 -4.30 -6.89
C GLU A 110 -10.93 -5.64 -7.63
N ILE A 111 -9.89 -6.45 -7.46
CA ILE A 111 -9.69 -7.73 -8.14
C ILE A 111 -9.38 -8.80 -7.11
N LYS A 112 -10.17 -9.88 -7.08
CA LYS A 112 -9.95 -11.05 -6.20
C LYS A 112 -9.70 -10.67 -4.73
N LYS A 113 -10.46 -9.71 -4.18
CA LYS A 113 -10.33 -9.17 -2.81
C LYS A 113 -9.03 -8.39 -2.54
N ARG A 114 -8.41 -7.85 -3.58
CA ARG A 114 -7.27 -6.94 -3.53
C ARG A 114 -7.63 -5.64 -4.23
N TYR A 115 -7.05 -4.55 -3.79
CA TYR A 115 -7.13 -3.27 -4.48
C TYR A 115 -5.97 -3.16 -5.46
N GLN A 116 -6.27 -2.99 -6.74
CA GLN A 116 -5.28 -2.75 -7.77
C GLN A 116 -5.30 -1.28 -8.16
N ILE A 117 -4.14 -0.65 -8.13
CA ILE A 117 -3.89 0.70 -8.62
C ILE A 117 -2.92 0.56 -9.79
N SER A 118 -3.27 1.08 -10.96
CA SER A 118 -2.38 1.08 -12.11
C SER A 118 -2.29 2.47 -12.72
N PHE A 119 -1.10 2.84 -13.17
CA PHE A 119 -0.82 4.14 -13.77
C PHE A 119 0.47 4.07 -14.58
N GLU A 120 0.68 5.09 -15.39
CA GLU A 120 1.92 5.36 -16.10
C GLU A 120 2.66 6.53 -15.43
N ALA A 121 3.97 6.47 -15.39
CA ALA A 121 4.81 7.57 -14.92
C ALA A 121 6.09 7.67 -15.74
N GLU A 122 6.66 8.88 -15.77
CA GLU A 122 7.91 9.16 -16.47
C GLU A 122 8.98 9.60 -15.48
N ASP A 123 10.23 9.18 -15.73
CA ASP A 123 11.39 9.71 -15.02
C ASP A 123 11.90 11.02 -15.65
N GLU A 124 12.97 11.59 -15.09
CA GLU A 124 13.58 12.83 -15.60
C GLU A 124 14.11 12.72 -17.04
N ASN A 125 14.40 11.49 -17.50
CA ASN A 125 14.86 11.21 -18.86
C ASN A 125 13.71 10.89 -19.83
N LYS A 126 12.45 11.08 -19.41
CA LYS A 126 11.23 10.78 -20.18
C LYS A 126 11.11 9.31 -20.58
N ARG A 127 11.61 8.41 -19.73
CA ARG A 127 11.39 6.97 -19.88
C ARG A 127 10.07 6.62 -19.22
N ASN A 128 9.23 5.88 -19.94
CA ASN A 128 7.90 5.52 -19.47
C ASN A 128 7.94 4.20 -18.68
N TYR A 129 7.15 4.17 -17.61
CA TYR A 129 6.98 3.03 -16.73
C TYR A 129 5.50 2.74 -16.54
N ASP A 130 5.06 1.54 -16.92
CA ASP A 130 3.74 1.04 -16.51
C ASP A 130 3.87 0.44 -15.11
N ILE A 131 3.05 0.92 -14.19
CA ILE A 131 3.10 0.55 -12.78
C ILE A 131 1.77 -0.07 -12.37
N ILE A 132 1.85 -1.22 -11.68
CA ILE A 132 0.69 -1.91 -11.11
C ILE A 132 1.01 -2.23 -9.66
N LEU A 133 0.27 -1.61 -8.74
CA LEU A 133 0.32 -1.88 -7.32
C LEU A 133 -0.93 -2.66 -6.90
N SER A 134 -0.74 -3.86 -6.36
CA SER A 134 -1.81 -4.75 -5.93
C SER A 134 -1.74 -4.94 -4.42
N ILE A 135 -2.76 -4.47 -3.69
CA ILE A 135 -2.75 -4.29 -2.24
C ILE A 135 -3.77 -5.24 -1.59
N GLY A 136 -3.30 -6.05 -0.64
CA GLY A 136 -4.15 -6.89 0.18
C GLY A 136 -4.79 -6.12 1.35
N LYS A 137 -5.84 -6.69 1.93
CA LYS A 137 -6.57 -6.12 3.09
C LYS A 137 -5.69 -5.84 4.32
N SER A 138 -4.56 -6.54 4.43
CA SER A 138 -3.58 -6.37 5.51
C SER A 138 -2.55 -5.26 5.25
N GLY A 139 -2.61 -4.62 4.08
CA GLY A 139 -1.65 -3.62 3.61
C GLY A 139 -0.44 -4.19 2.88
N TYR A 140 -0.18 -5.50 3.00
CA TYR A 140 0.85 -6.17 2.19
C TYR A 140 0.49 -6.07 0.71
N ALA A 141 1.47 -5.72 -0.10
CA ALA A 141 1.26 -5.42 -1.49
C ALA A 141 2.41 -5.93 -2.37
N ASP A 142 2.07 -6.15 -3.63
CA ASP A 142 2.98 -6.46 -4.71
C ASP A 142 2.95 -5.29 -5.72
N LEU A 143 4.12 -4.74 -6.03
CA LEU A 143 4.30 -3.68 -7.02
C LEU A 143 5.01 -4.29 -8.24
N THR A 144 4.42 -4.16 -9.42
CA THR A 144 5.05 -4.55 -10.68
C THR A 144 5.36 -3.30 -11.48
N VAL A 145 6.60 -3.19 -11.94
CA VAL A 145 7.06 -2.07 -12.77
C VAL A 145 7.55 -2.63 -14.10
N ARG A 146 7.03 -2.07 -15.19
CA ARG A 146 7.39 -2.42 -16.56
C ARG A 146 8.00 -1.20 -17.25
N PRO A 147 9.33 -1.14 -17.34
CA PRO A 147 10.02 -0.19 -18.21
C PRO A 147 9.84 -0.58 -19.68
N GLU A 148 9.87 0.39 -20.60
CA GLU A 148 9.73 0.14 -22.04
C GLU A 148 10.84 -0.75 -22.63
N ASN A 149 12.12 -0.43 -22.35
CA ASN A 149 13.29 -1.10 -22.96
C ASN A 149 14.07 -2.01 -21.99
N LYS A 150 13.46 -2.39 -20.86
CA LYS A 150 14.09 -3.26 -19.86
C LYS A 150 13.13 -4.34 -19.36
N SER A 151 13.67 -5.41 -18.77
CA SER A 151 12.86 -6.49 -18.21
C SER A 151 11.99 -6.01 -17.04
N ILE A 152 10.80 -6.58 -16.90
CA ILE A 152 9.90 -6.36 -15.75
C ILE A 152 10.60 -6.71 -14.43
N ILE A 153 10.29 -5.92 -13.41
CA ILE A 153 10.70 -6.16 -12.02
C ILE A 153 9.47 -6.04 -11.11
N SER A 154 9.44 -6.85 -10.05
CA SER A 154 8.39 -6.83 -9.05
C SER A 154 8.97 -6.62 -7.66
N TYR A 155 8.20 -6.00 -6.78
CA TYR A 155 8.57 -5.71 -5.41
C TYR A 155 7.48 -6.21 -4.48
N ASP A 156 7.88 -6.82 -3.36
CA ASP A 156 6.99 -7.12 -2.26
C ASP A 156 7.23 -6.14 -1.14
N GLY A 157 6.15 -5.72 -0.49
CA GLY A 157 6.23 -4.70 0.53
C GLY A 157 4.91 -4.52 1.26
N LYS A 158 4.77 -3.37 1.89
CA LYS A 158 3.56 -3.03 2.64
C LYS A 158 3.29 -1.54 2.55
N ILE A 159 2.01 -1.20 2.38
CA ILE A 159 1.58 0.19 2.42
C ILE A 159 1.39 0.66 3.86
N GLU A 160 1.79 1.88 4.12
CA GLU A 160 1.68 2.55 5.41
C GLU A 160 1.24 4.00 5.19
N LYS A 161 0.68 4.60 6.24
CA LYS A 161 0.32 6.02 6.21
C LYS A 161 1.60 6.83 6.04
N ILE A 162 1.55 7.88 5.23
CA ILE A 162 2.65 8.87 5.16
C ILE A 162 2.84 9.44 6.57
N GLU A 163 4.03 9.31 7.12
CA GLU A 163 4.42 10.02 8.34
C GLU A 163 4.69 11.48 7.94
N GLU A 164 3.90 12.40 8.49
CA GLU A 164 4.18 13.83 8.40
C GLU A 164 5.33 14.09 9.39
N GLU A 165 6.51 14.44 8.87
CA GLU A 165 7.62 14.98 9.68
C GLU A 165 7.29 16.38 10.24
#